data_AF-A0A344UHF9-F1
#
_entry.id   AF-A0A344UHF9-F1
#
_cell.length_a   1.000
_cell.length_b   1.000
_cell.length_c   1.000
_cell.angle_alpha   90.00
_cell.angle_beta   90.00
_cell.angle_gamma   90.00
#
_symmetry.space_group_name_H-M   'P 1'
#
loop_
_entity.id
_entity.type
_entity.pdbx_description
1 polymer ?
#
loop_
_entity_poly.entity_id
_entity_poly.type
_entity_poly.pdbx_seq_one_letter_code
_entity_poly.pdbx_strand_id
1 'polypeptide(L)'
;MLTHHHALLSPSLGSQRTLTSFHFGQAGRGEKVHIQASLHADELPGMLVAWHLKQRLRQLEEDGAILGEIAVLPAVNPIGLNQNQSSRLLGRFELMSGQNFNRHYQPLAEAVFAAVRGQLGPDAKANTRLIRAAMRAELARQRPQTELQSLRHALHSMACDADIMLDLHCDSRADLHLYTGTPLWDQCEPLARYLGACATLLAEDSGDYPFDEACSQPWWQLRELAARAGLAAPIEMACLAVTVELRGECDVDHEYAAKDAEAIIDFLQHRGVIAGDAPEAPPLRHPATPLAGSEDLLAPHAGVVVYRAAAGSLLSPGDLVADVIDPLTDAVSQVCTERGGVLYATSDRPYATAGLDIARVAGDTAFKSGKLLTA
;
A
#
# COMPACT_ATOMS: atom_id res chain seq x y z
N MET A 1 21.30 -0.76 13.78
CA MET A 1 20.82 -0.41 12.43
C MET A 1 21.84 -0.86 11.42
N LEU A 2 21.52 -1.88 10.63
CA LEU A 2 22.34 -2.33 9.49
C LEU A 2 21.82 -1.66 8.21
N THR A 3 22.71 -1.28 7.29
CA THR A 3 22.32 -0.65 6.02
C THR A 3 22.74 -1.54 4.86
N HIS A 4 21.79 -1.88 3.99
CA HIS A 4 22.03 -2.69 2.79
C HIS A 4 21.73 -1.87 1.53
N HIS A 5 22.55 -2.09 0.51
CA HIS A 5 22.42 -1.45 -0.80
C HIS A 5 22.13 -2.50 -1.86
N HIS A 6 21.08 -2.29 -2.66
CA HIS A 6 20.62 -3.22 -3.70
C HIS A 6 20.73 -2.52 -5.05
N ALA A 7 21.75 -2.89 -5.82
CA ALA A 7 21.99 -2.30 -7.13
C ALA A 7 20.91 -2.72 -8.12
N LEU A 8 20.36 -1.74 -8.85
CA LEU A 8 19.44 -2.00 -9.96
C LEU A 8 20.21 -2.24 -11.26
N LEU A 9 19.54 -2.87 -12.23
CA LEU A 9 20.08 -2.96 -13.59
C LEU A 9 20.17 -1.56 -14.17
N SER A 10 21.35 -1.16 -14.62
CA SER A 10 21.52 0.18 -15.17
C SER A 10 20.84 0.31 -16.54
N PRO A 11 20.06 1.37 -16.79
CA PRO A 11 19.44 1.61 -18.08
C PRO A 11 20.41 2.22 -19.11
N SER A 12 21.57 2.75 -18.68
CA SER A 12 22.51 3.44 -19.56
C SER A 12 23.94 3.47 -19.00
N LEU A 13 24.93 3.68 -19.87
CA LEU A 13 26.34 3.72 -19.51
C LEU A 13 26.64 4.85 -18.49
N GLY A 14 27.55 4.59 -17.56
CA GLY A 14 28.08 5.62 -16.65
C GLY A 14 27.20 6.00 -15.46
N SER A 15 26.09 5.29 -15.23
CA SER A 15 25.25 5.46 -14.03
C SER A 15 24.75 4.13 -13.50
N GLN A 16 24.38 4.06 -12.22
CA GLN A 16 23.66 2.93 -11.63
C GLN A 16 22.83 3.42 -10.45
N ARG A 17 21.55 3.08 -10.43
CA ARG A 17 20.66 3.37 -9.30
C ARG A 17 20.72 2.24 -8.28
N THR A 18 20.41 2.56 -7.03
CA THR A 18 20.51 1.63 -5.91
C THR A 18 19.38 1.89 -4.92
N LEU A 19 18.75 0.82 -4.44
CA LEU A 19 17.84 0.88 -3.30
C LEU A 19 18.64 0.78 -2.01
N THR A 20 18.18 1.47 -0.97
CA THR A 20 18.81 1.40 0.36
C THR A 20 17.77 0.96 1.38
N SER A 21 18.06 -0.12 2.10
CA SER A 21 17.23 -0.61 3.21
C SER A 21 17.96 -0.54 4.54
N PHE A 22 17.23 -0.13 5.58
CA PHE A 22 17.72 0.02 6.94
C PHE A 22 17.06 -1.05 7.80
N HIS A 23 17.88 -1.89 8.45
CA HIS A 23 17.43 -3.07 9.19
C HIS A 23 17.67 -2.89 10.68
N PHE A 24 16.70 -3.30 11.47
CA PHE A 24 16.68 -3.23 12.93
C PHE A 24 16.28 -4.59 13.53
N GLY A 25 16.78 -4.87 14.72
CA GLY A 25 16.57 -6.17 15.37
C GLY A 25 17.48 -7.26 14.81
N GLN A 26 17.10 -8.53 15.00
CA GLN A 26 17.90 -9.68 14.59
C GLN A 26 17.16 -10.50 13.54
N ALA A 27 17.81 -10.71 12.40
CA ALA A 27 17.24 -11.48 11.30
C ALA A 27 16.83 -12.90 11.73
N GLY A 28 15.63 -13.31 11.32
CA GLY A 28 15.06 -14.63 11.64
C GLY A 28 14.58 -14.81 13.08
N ARG A 29 14.56 -13.74 13.90
CA ARG A 29 13.93 -13.73 15.22
C ARG A 29 12.56 -13.05 15.11
N GLY A 30 11.52 -13.64 15.70
CA GLY A 30 10.17 -13.07 15.72
C GLY A 30 9.56 -12.92 14.32
N GLU A 31 8.64 -11.97 14.19
CA GLU A 31 8.05 -11.58 12.91
C GLU A 31 9.01 -10.68 12.12
N LYS A 32 8.97 -10.81 10.79
CA LYS A 32 9.64 -9.91 9.84
C LYS A 32 8.68 -8.84 9.35
N VAL A 33 9.07 -7.58 9.47
CA VAL A 33 8.30 -6.41 9.05
C VAL A 33 9.06 -5.70 7.92
N HIS A 34 8.38 -5.49 6.79
CA HIS A 34 8.87 -4.68 5.67
C HIS A 34 8.05 -3.40 5.58
N ILE A 35 8.69 -2.25 5.70
CA ILE A 35 8.04 -0.94 5.58
C ILE A 35 8.75 -0.18 4.48
N GLN A 36 8.04 0.24 3.45
CA GLN A 36 8.61 1.02 2.36
C GLN A 36 7.80 2.27 2.10
N ALA A 37 8.41 3.25 1.44
CA ALA A 37 7.76 4.49 1.07
C ALA A 37 8.22 4.99 -0.31
N SER A 38 7.36 5.79 -0.93
CA SER A 38 7.60 6.45 -2.22
C SER A 38 7.89 5.44 -3.34
N LEU A 39 7.02 4.42 -3.47
CA LEU A 39 6.98 3.57 -4.65
C LEU A 39 6.47 4.36 -5.87
N HIS A 40 5.42 5.16 -5.70
CA HIS A 40 5.25 6.35 -6.52
C HIS A 40 6.14 7.45 -5.96
N ALA A 41 7.08 7.93 -6.77
CA ALA A 41 8.16 8.77 -6.27
C ALA A 41 7.71 10.18 -5.86
N ASP A 42 6.54 10.62 -6.33
CA ASP A 42 5.87 11.89 -6.03
C ASP A 42 5.03 11.84 -4.75
N GLU A 43 4.90 10.68 -4.12
CA GLU A 43 4.20 10.51 -2.85
C GLU A 43 5.18 10.62 -1.67
N LEU A 44 5.38 11.86 -1.21
CA LEU A 44 6.42 12.23 -0.25
C LEU A 44 6.07 12.13 1.25
N PRO A 45 4.80 12.19 1.72
CA PRO A 45 4.48 12.02 3.13
C PRO A 45 5.05 10.74 3.73
N GLY A 46 4.98 9.61 3.00
CA GLY A 46 5.56 8.34 3.41
C GLY A 46 7.08 8.38 3.61
N MET A 47 7.80 9.14 2.80
CA MET A 47 9.24 9.31 2.94
C MET A 47 9.59 9.99 4.27
N LEU A 48 8.80 11.00 4.67
CA LEU A 48 8.99 11.71 5.94
C LEU A 48 8.57 10.85 7.14
N VAL A 49 7.49 10.07 7.04
CA VAL A 49 7.10 9.07 8.06
C VAL A 49 8.22 8.06 8.26
N ALA A 50 8.77 7.50 7.18
CA ALA A 50 9.89 6.56 7.25
C ALA A 50 11.16 7.18 7.86
N TRP A 51 11.38 8.49 7.68
CA TRP A 51 12.47 9.20 8.34
C TRP A 51 12.30 9.26 9.86
N HIS A 52 11.11 9.62 10.36
CA HIS A 52 10.79 9.63 11.79
C HIS A 52 10.85 8.22 12.39
N LEU A 53 10.23 7.26 11.69
CA LEU A 53 10.21 5.86 12.11
C LEU A 53 11.63 5.31 12.29
N LYS A 54 12.56 5.64 11.39
CA LYS A 54 13.97 5.26 11.54
C LYS A 54 14.60 5.83 12.81
N GLN A 55 14.34 7.10 13.17
CA GLN A 55 14.89 7.65 14.40
C GLN A 55 14.32 6.92 15.63
N ARG A 56 13.02 6.65 15.62
CA ARG A 56 12.37 5.94 16.72
C ARG A 56 12.85 4.50 16.86
N LEU A 57 13.00 3.78 15.75
CA LEU A 57 13.52 2.42 15.73
C LEU A 57 14.98 2.34 16.18
N ARG A 58 15.81 3.35 15.91
CA ARG A 58 17.18 3.41 16.47
C ARG A 58 17.16 3.45 17.99
N GLN A 59 16.31 4.30 18.58
CA GLN A 59 16.17 4.37 20.04
C GLN A 59 15.70 3.03 20.60
N LEU A 60 14.65 2.43 20.01
CA LEU A 60 14.11 1.15 20.45
C LEU A 60 15.11 -0.01 20.31
N GLU A 61 15.98 0.02 19.30
CA GLU A 61 17.06 -0.95 19.14
C GLU A 61 18.15 -0.78 20.22
N GLU A 62 18.55 0.46 20.52
CA GLU A 62 19.50 0.78 21.60
C GLU A 62 18.96 0.33 22.98
N ASP A 63 17.64 0.43 23.18
CA ASP A 63 16.94 -0.04 24.39
C ASP A 63 16.73 -1.57 24.42
N GLY A 64 17.11 -2.29 23.35
CA GLY A 64 16.89 -3.74 23.23
C GLY A 64 15.41 -4.14 23.11
N ALA A 65 14.54 -3.21 22.73
CA ALA A 65 13.09 -3.39 22.69
C ALA A 65 12.59 -4.10 21.41
N ILE A 66 13.41 -4.23 20.36
CA ILE A 66 12.99 -4.89 19.12
C ILE A 66 13.07 -6.41 19.27
N LEU A 67 11.92 -7.08 19.20
CA LEU A 67 11.76 -8.53 19.36
C LEU A 67 11.69 -9.29 18.03
N GLY A 68 11.44 -8.57 16.93
CA GLY A 68 11.42 -9.08 15.56
C GLY A 68 12.57 -8.62 14.66
N GLU A 69 12.33 -8.63 13.36
CA GLU A 69 13.17 -8.05 12.30
C GLU A 69 12.36 -6.94 11.61
N ILE A 70 12.91 -5.72 11.51
CA ILE A 70 12.22 -4.60 10.86
C ILE A 70 13.14 -4.01 9.78
N ALA A 71 12.68 -4.01 8.54
CA ALA A 71 13.32 -3.36 7.41
C ALA A 71 12.53 -2.12 7.00
N VAL A 72 13.19 -0.95 6.97
CA VAL A 72 12.60 0.33 6.52
C VAL A 72 13.31 0.81 5.25
N LEU A 73 12.53 1.14 4.23
CA LEU A 73 13.00 1.65 2.94
C LEU A 73 12.32 3.00 2.64
N PRO A 74 12.91 4.14 3.04
CA PRO A 74 12.25 5.44 2.92
C PRO A 74 11.99 5.92 1.50
N ALA A 75 12.68 5.36 0.51
CA ALA A 75 12.59 5.76 -0.88
C ALA A 75 12.89 4.56 -1.78
N VAL A 76 11.83 3.88 -2.25
CA VAL A 76 11.98 2.66 -3.05
C VAL A 76 11.92 2.87 -4.56
N ASN A 77 11.75 4.10 -5.03
CA ASN A 77 11.72 4.38 -6.46
C ASN A 77 12.76 5.42 -6.92
N PRO A 78 14.07 5.10 -6.92
CA PRO A 78 15.10 6.00 -7.41
C PRO A 78 14.97 6.28 -8.92
N ILE A 79 14.21 5.47 -9.67
CA ILE A 79 13.89 5.72 -11.08
C ILE A 79 12.99 6.95 -11.15
N GLY A 80 11.80 6.87 -10.54
CA GLY A 80 10.81 7.94 -10.48
C GLY A 80 11.34 9.22 -9.83
N LEU A 81 12.15 9.11 -8.76
CA LEU A 81 12.76 10.28 -8.09
C LEU A 81 13.67 11.11 -9.02
N ASN A 82 14.11 10.52 -10.14
CA ASN A 82 14.93 11.19 -11.14
C ASN A 82 14.14 11.60 -12.40
N GLN A 83 12.81 11.45 -12.42
CA GLN A 83 11.95 11.81 -13.54
C GLN A 83 11.33 13.20 -13.31
N ASN A 84 11.93 14.23 -13.91
CA ASN A 84 11.41 15.60 -13.81
C ASN A 84 11.05 16.15 -15.19
N GLN A 85 9.84 16.70 -15.33
CA GLN A 85 9.41 17.44 -16.52
C GLN A 85 8.95 18.84 -16.11
N SER A 86 9.62 19.87 -16.60
CA SER A 86 9.27 21.27 -16.33
C SER A 86 9.08 21.57 -14.83
N SER A 87 10.02 21.09 -14.00
CA SER A 87 10.00 21.21 -12.53
C SER A 87 8.88 20.43 -11.81
N ARG A 88 8.20 19.51 -12.50
CA ARG A 88 7.28 18.56 -11.89
C ARG A 88 7.95 17.19 -11.82
N LEU A 89 7.93 16.61 -10.63
CA LEU A 89 8.28 15.21 -10.43
C LEU A 89 7.17 14.34 -11.05
N LEU A 90 7.57 13.34 -11.83
CA LEU A 90 6.66 12.37 -12.43
C LEU A 90 6.98 11.01 -11.80
N GLY A 91 6.31 10.70 -10.69
CA GLY A 91 6.69 9.55 -9.85
C GLY A 91 5.81 8.32 -9.99
N ARG A 92 4.59 8.47 -10.54
CA ARG A 92 3.62 7.36 -10.67
C ARG A 92 3.95 6.34 -11.76
N PHE A 93 4.43 6.80 -12.91
CA PHE A 93 4.72 5.95 -14.08
C PHE A 93 6.18 6.07 -14.52
N GLU A 94 6.78 4.96 -14.95
CA GLU A 94 8.12 4.96 -15.54
C GLU A 94 8.08 5.55 -16.96
N LEU A 95 8.90 6.58 -17.22
CA LEU A 95 8.79 7.40 -18.45
C LEU A 95 9.08 6.63 -19.73
N MET A 96 9.88 5.56 -19.68
CA MET A 96 10.29 4.82 -20.88
C MET A 96 9.21 3.86 -21.38
N SER A 97 8.54 3.16 -20.47
CA SER A 97 7.53 2.15 -20.78
C SER A 97 6.09 2.62 -20.57
N GLY A 98 5.87 3.70 -19.82
CA GLY A 98 4.56 4.16 -19.40
C GLY A 98 3.89 3.29 -18.33
N GLN A 99 4.61 2.32 -17.75
CA GLN A 99 4.04 1.42 -16.75
C GLN A 99 4.02 2.07 -15.37
N ASN A 100 2.95 1.82 -14.62
CA ASN A 100 2.83 2.21 -13.22
C ASN A 100 3.84 1.41 -12.37
N PHE A 101 4.59 2.08 -11.48
CA PHE A 101 5.59 1.41 -10.63
C PHE A 101 4.96 0.36 -9.70
N ASN A 102 3.77 0.65 -9.18
CA ASN A 102 2.98 -0.22 -8.31
C ASN A 102 2.07 -1.19 -9.08
N ARG A 103 2.51 -1.75 -10.20
CA ARG A 103 1.77 -2.76 -10.99
C ARG A 103 2.71 -3.79 -11.60
N HIS A 104 2.16 -4.92 -12.05
CA HIS A 104 2.87 -5.98 -12.76
C HIS A 104 3.98 -6.63 -11.94
N TYR A 105 3.75 -6.81 -10.63
CA TYR A 105 4.54 -7.72 -9.82
C TYR A 105 4.22 -9.17 -10.17
N GLN A 106 5.17 -10.08 -9.90
CA GLN A 106 5.04 -11.47 -10.34
C GLN A 106 3.98 -12.21 -9.50
N PRO A 107 2.99 -12.87 -10.12
CA PRO A 107 2.11 -13.80 -9.41
C PRO A 107 2.89 -15.06 -8.99
N LEU A 108 2.82 -15.46 -7.71
CA LEU A 108 3.60 -16.57 -7.16
C LEU A 108 2.80 -17.84 -6.83
N ALA A 109 1.48 -17.74 -6.63
CA ALA A 109 0.70 -18.81 -6.00
C ALA A 109 0.80 -20.17 -6.71
N GLU A 110 0.60 -20.21 -8.03
CA GLU A 110 0.62 -21.47 -8.80
C GLU A 110 1.99 -22.15 -8.77
N ALA A 111 3.06 -21.39 -9.02
CA ALA A 111 4.43 -21.91 -9.02
C ALA A 111 4.85 -22.40 -7.62
N VAL A 112 4.50 -21.65 -6.58
CA VAL A 112 4.74 -22.03 -5.19
C VAL A 112 3.93 -23.27 -4.82
N PHE A 113 2.65 -23.33 -5.18
CA PHE A 113 1.80 -24.49 -4.90
C PHE A 113 2.36 -25.76 -5.54
N ALA A 114 2.76 -25.70 -6.82
CA ALA A 114 3.36 -26.82 -7.53
C ALA A 114 4.62 -27.35 -6.81
N ALA A 115 5.42 -26.46 -6.22
CA ALA A 115 6.63 -26.81 -5.50
C ALA A 115 6.37 -27.44 -4.11
N VAL A 116 5.32 -26.99 -3.41
CA VAL A 116 5.10 -27.33 -1.98
C VAL A 116 3.99 -28.35 -1.74
N ARG A 117 3.05 -28.57 -2.67
CA ARG A 117 1.84 -29.37 -2.46
C ARG A 117 2.06 -30.77 -1.88
N GLY A 118 3.16 -31.44 -2.23
CA GLY A 118 3.49 -32.79 -1.75
C GLY A 118 4.18 -32.82 -0.38
N GLN A 119 4.49 -31.66 0.19
CA GLN A 119 5.20 -31.46 1.45
C GLN A 119 4.34 -30.75 2.51
N LEU A 120 3.17 -30.23 2.12
CA LEU A 120 2.22 -29.64 3.05
C LEU A 120 1.70 -30.68 4.04
N GLY A 121 1.78 -30.36 5.33
CA GLY A 121 1.40 -31.24 6.43
C GLY A 121 0.39 -30.60 7.38
N PRO A 122 0.16 -31.19 8.56
CA PRO A 122 -0.81 -30.68 9.54
C PRO A 122 -0.29 -29.49 10.39
N ASP A 123 1.00 -29.16 10.35
CA ASP A 123 1.58 -28.05 11.09
C ASP A 123 1.54 -26.76 10.24
N ALA A 124 0.67 -25.83 10.63
CA ALA A 124 0.49 -24.54 9.97
C ALA A 124 1.79 -23.73 9.90
N LYS A 125 2.57 -23.68 10.99
CA LYS A 125 3.82 -22.91 11.06
C LYS A 125 4.90 -23.54 10.17
N ALA A 126 4.93 -24.87 10.08
CA ALA A 126 5.82 -25.56 9.14
C ALA A 126 5.44 -25.27 7.68
N ASN A 127 4.14 -25.28 7.36
CA ASN A 127 3.64 -24.93 6.04
C ASN A 127 4.00 -23.47 5.69
N THR A 128 3.82 -22.53 6.61
CA THR A 128 4.20 -21.11 6.44
C THR A 128 5.69 -20.97 6.11
N ARG A 129 6.59 -21.63 6.86
CA ARG A 129 8.04 -21.62 6.56
C ARG A 129 8.37 -22.22 5.20
N LEU A 130 7.71 -23.33 4.84
CA LEU A 130 7.89 -24.00 3.56
C LEU A 130 7.45 -23.10 2.38
N ILE A 131 6.29 -22.46 2.50
CA ILE A 131 5.75 -21.54 1.50
C ILE A 131 6.67 -20.34 1.30
N ARG A 132 7.13 -19.68 2.39
CA ARG A 132 8.10 -18.57 2.31
C ARG A 132 9.42 -18.99 1.65
N ALA A 133 9.91 -20.19 1.94
CA ALA A 133 11.11 -20.72 1.28
C ALA A 133 10.89 -20.93 -0.22
N ALA A 134 9.72 -21.44 -0.63
CA ALA A 134 9.36 -21.62 -2.03
C ALA A 134 9.16 -20.30 -2.77
N MET A 135 8.56 -19.29 -2.15
CA MET A 135 8.43 -17.92 -2.70
C MET A 135 9.81 -17.33 -3.01
N ARG A 136 10.74 -17.38 -2.04
CA ARG A 136 12.12 -16.92 -2.23
C ARG A 136 12.83 -17.68 -3.35
N ALA A 137 12.66 -19.00 -3.40
CA ALA A 137 13.26 -19.82 -4.45
C ALA A 137 12.70 -19.49 -5.84
N GLU A 138 11.41 -19.20 -5.95
CA GLU A 138 10.78 -18.82 -7.22
C GLU A 138 11.24 -17.45 -7.69
N LEU A 139 11.29 -16.46 -6.79
CA LEU A 139 11.85 -15.14 -7.11
C LEU A 139 13.32 -15.26 -7.53
N ALA A 140 14.15 -16.03 -6.81
CA ALA A 140 15.57 -16.20 -7.13
C ALA A 140 15.85 -16.81 -8.53
N ARG A 141 14.87 -17.48 -9.15
CA ARG A 141 14.98 -17.98 -10.55
C ARG A 141 14.79 -16.89 -11.58
N GLN A 142 14.18 -15.76 -11.20
CA GLN A 142 13.89 -14.68 -12.12
C GLN A 142 15.17 -13.94 -12.53
N ARG A 143 15.12 -13.42 -13.74
CA ARG A 143 16.18 -12.65 -14.37
C ARG A 143 15.54 -11.37 -14.91
N PRO A 144 15.42 -10.30 -14.10
CA PRO A 144 14.93 -9.04 -14.61
C PRO A 144 15.81 -8.58 -15.80
N GLN A 145 15.20 -7.93 -16.79
CA GLN A 145 15.87 -7.51 -18.02
C GLN A 145 15.95 -5.99 -18.17
N THR A 146 15.16 -5.25 -17.39
CA THR A 146 15.13 -3.79 -17.39
C THR A 146 15.33 -3.23 -15.98
N GLU A 147 15.66 -1.94 -15.87
CA GLU A 147 15.79 -1.26 -14.58
C GLU A 147 14.48 -1.38 -13.78
N LEU A 148 13.32 -1.11 -14.40
CA LEU A 148 11.99 -1.26 -13.79
C LEU A 148 11.72 -2.69 -13.30
N GLN A 149 12.02 -3.70 -14.12
CA GLN A 149 11.87 -5.11 -13.69
C GLN A 149 12.81 -5.43 -12.53
N SER A 150 14.04 -4.92 -12.53
CA SER A 150 15.00 -5.15 -11.45
C SER A 150 14.54 -4.47 -10.15
N LEU A 151 13.89 -3.31 -10.26
CA LEU A 151 13.28 -2.62 -9.13
C LEU A 151 12.17 -3.47 -8.51
N ARG A 152 11.16 -3.86 -9.29
CA ARG A 152 10.04 -4.68 -8.81
C ARG A 152 10.53 -6.00 -8.22
N HIS A 153 11.47 -6.66 -8.90
CA HIS A 153 12.07 -7.90 -8.44
C HIS A 153 12.81 -7.74 -7.09
N ALA A 154 13.59 -6.67 -6.92
CA ALA A 154 14.31 -6.41 -5.68
C ALA A 154 13.35 -6.14 -4.51
N LEU A 155 12.31 -5.32 -4.73
CA LEU A 155 11.30 -5.03 -3.71
C LEU A 155 10.51 -6.27 -3.30
N HIS A 156 10.02 -7.05 -4.28
CA HIS A 156 9.28 -8.28 -4.02
C HIS A 156 10.15 -9.31 -3.29
N SER A 157 11.43 -9.44 -3.68
CA SER A 157 12.36 -10.36 -3.01
C SER A 157 12.63 -9.99 -1.55
N MET A 158 12.65 -8.69 -1.22
CA MET A 158 12.81 -8.25 0.17
C MET A 158 11.56 -8.47 1.03
N ALA A 159 10.36 -8.37 0.44
CA ALA A 159 9.09 -8.40 1.16
C ALA A 159 8.35 -9.75 1.14
N CYS A 160 8.65 -10.65 0.20
CA CYS A 160 7.85 -11.88 -0.03
C CYS A 160 7.73 -12.84 1.17
N ASP A 161 8.66 -12.76 2.13
CA ASP A 161 8.68 -13.59 3.33
C ASP A 161 8.39 -12.81 4.62
N ALA A 162 7.89 -11.56 4.50
CA ALA A 162 7.47 -10.75 5.62
C ALA A 162 6.16 -11.28 6.25
N ASP A 163 6.03 -11.09 7.56
CA ASP A 163 4.78 -11.26 8.31
C ASP A 163 3.89 -10.01 8.20
N ILE A 164 4.51 -8.84 8.07
CA ILE A 164 3.86 -7.54 7.89
C ILE A 164 4.58 -6.78 6.76
N MET A 165 3.82 -6.27 5.80
CA MET A 165 4.28 -5.41 4.72
C MET A 165 3.43 -4.13 4.72
N LEU A 166 4.05 -2.99 5.00
CA LEU A 166 3.42 -1.68 4.92
C LEU A 166 4.04 -0.89 3.75
N ASP A 167 3.22 -0.51 2.78
CA ASP A 167 3.61 0.35 1.67
C ASP A 167 3.03 1.74 1.90
N LEU A 168 3.88 2.72 2.19
CA LEU A 168 3.48 4.08 2.54
C LEU A 168 3.37 4.93 1.27
N HIS A 169 2.13 5.25 0.91
CA HIS A 169 1.69 6.06 -0.22
C HIS A 169 1.03 7.35 0.28
N CYS A 170 0.55 8.17 -0.64
CA CYS A 170 -0.47 9.18 -0.37
C CYS A 170 -1.33 9.39 -1.62
N ASP A 171 -2.52 9.96 -1.44
CA ASP A 171 -3.40 10.32 -2.56
C ASP A 171 -3.18 11.79 -2.95
N SER A 172 -3.84 12.28 -3.99
CA SER A 172 -3.67 13.67 -4.44
C SER A 172 -4.09 14.68 -3.35
N ARG A 173 -5.32 14.53 -2.83
CA ARG A 173 -5.81 15.23 -1.63
C ARG A 173 -6.82 14.37 -0.90
N ALA A 174 -6.47 13.90 0.29
CA ALA A 174 -7.25 12.91 1.02
C ALA A 174 -7.14 13.08 2.55
N ASP A 175 -7.98 12.36 3.29
CA ASP A 175 -7.71 12.01 4.69
C ASP A 175 -7.07 10.60 4.72
N LEU A 176 -6.45 10.23 5.83
CA LEU A 176 -5.70 8.98 5.94
C LEU A 176 -6.63 7.79 5.70
N HIS A 177 -6.27 6.91 4.78
CA HIS A 177 -7.04 5.70 4.48
C HIS A 177 -6.14 4.53 4.13
N LEU A 178 -6.72 3.33 4.06
CA LEU A 178 -5.98 2.08 3.87
C LEU A 178 -6.57 1.25 2.74
N TYR A 179 -5.71 0.53 2.03
CA TYR A 179 -6.10 -0.61 1.18
C TYR A 179 -5.49 -1.89 1.74
N THR A 180 -6.25 -2.98 1.78
CA THR A 180 -5.75 -4.30 2.21
C THR A 180 -6.57 -5.44 1.61
N GLY A 181 -6.02 -6.65 1.64
CA GLY A 181 -6.73 -7.87 1.29
C GLY A 181 -7.98 -8.09 2.16
N THR A 182 -9.13 -8.45 1.57
CA THR A 182 -10.34 -8.81 2.34
C THR A 182 -10.07 -9.86 3.42
N PRO A 183 -9.29 -10.94 3.17
CA PRO A 183 -8.98 -11.95 4.19
C PRO A 183 -8.07 -11.45 5.34
N LEU A 184 -7.54 -10.24 5.24
CA LEU A 184 -6.59 -9.66 6.19
C LEU A 184 -7.23 -8.64 7.14
N TRP A 185 -8.52 -8.34 7.00
CA TRP A 185 -9.18 -7.28 7.76
C TRP A 185 -8.98 -7.40 9.28
N ASP A 186 -9.20 -8.58 9.86
CA ASP A 186 -9.03 -8.80 11.31
C ASP A 186 -7.60 -8.49 11.80
N GLN A 187 -6.58 -8.71 10.94
CA GLN A 187 -5.19 -8.36 11.26
C GLN A 187 -4.88 -6.87 11.03
N CYS A 188 -5.62 -6.22 10.12
CA CYS A 188 -5.43 -4.82 9.73
C CYS A 188 -6.18 -3.84 10.64
N GLU A 189 -7.33 -4.24 11.22
CA GLU A 189 -8.17 -3.35 12.04
C GLU A 189 -7.39 -2.61 13.15
N PRO A 190 -6.49 -3.25 13.92
CA PRO A 190 -5.68 -2.53 14.91
C PRO A 190 -4.84 -1.40 14.30
N LEU A 191 -4.22 -1.64 13.14
CA LEU A 191 -3.45 -0.61 12.41
C LEU A 191 -4.36 0.56 11.99
N ALA A 192 -5.55 0.26 11.46
CA ALA A 192 -6.54 1.27 11.08
C ALA A 192 -6.93 2.17 12.25
N ARG A 193 -7.06 1.60 13.45
CA ARG A 193 -7.37 2.32 14.68
C ARG A 193 -6.23 3.23 15.13
N TYR A 194 -4.99 2.72 15.19
CA TYR A 194 -3.83 3.52 15.62
C TYR A 194 -3.55 4.68 14.65
N LEU A 195 -3.62 4.41 13.34
CA LEU A 195 -3.45 5.45 12.31
C LEU A 195 -4.62 6.44 12.27
N GLY A 196 -5.79 6.08 12.80
CA GLY A 196 -6.99 6.91 12.71
C GLY A 196 -7.53 7.01 11.29
N ALA A 197 -7.49 5.91 10.53
CA ALA A 197 -7.94 5.84 9.16
C ALA A 197 -9.43 6.22 9.03
N CYS A 198 -9.76 7.13 8.11
CA CYS A 198 -11.15 7.49 7.82
C CYS A 198 -11.86 6.43 6.98
N ALA A 199 -11.12 5.64 6.20
CA ALA A 199 -11.64 4.56 5.40
C ALA A 199 -10.64 3.40 5.34
N THR A 200 -11.14 2.18 5.19
CA THR A 200 -10.33 1.00 4.87
C THR A 200 -11.04 0.20 3.79
N LEU A 201 -10.41 0.11 2.62
CA LEU A 201 -10.98 -0.48 1.42
C LEU A 201 -10.44 -1.90 1.22
N LEU A 202 -11.36 -2.88 1.11
CA LEU A 202 -11.03 -4.30 1.05
C LEU A 202 -11.22 -4.86 -0.37
N ALA A 203 -10.24 -5.59 -0.87
CA ALA A 203 -10.34 -6.35 -2.12
C ALA A 203 -9.62 -7.70 -2.01
N GLU A 204 -10.12 -8.75 -2.66
CA GLU A 204 -9.32 -9.97 -2.87
C GLU A 204 -8.42 -9.84 -4.11
N ASP A 205 -8.87 -9.05 -5.09
CA ASP A 205 -8.18 -8.72 -6.33
C ASP A 205 -8.67 -7.35 -6.81
N SER A 206 -7.78 -6.35 -6.81
CA SER A 206 -8.06 -5.01 -7.35
C SER A 206 -7.63 -4.85 -8.81
N GLY A 207 -6.83 -5.80 -9.32
CA GLY A 207 -6.35 -5.87 -10.69
C GLY A 207 -4.89 -5.41 -10.88
N ASP A 208 -4.23 -6.02 -11.88
CA ASP A 208 -2.88 -5.67 -12.36
C ASP A 208 -1.73 -5.89 -11.34
N TYR A 209 -1.94 -6.67 -10.29
CA TYR A 209 -0.93 -7.13 -9.32
C TYR A 209 -0.11 -5.96 -8.71
N PRO A 210 -0.74 -5.10 -7.90
CA PRO A 210 -0.02 -4.13 -7.06
C PRO A 210 0.85 -4.83 -6.02
N PHE A 211 1.74 -4.06 -5.39
CA PHE A 211 2.78 -4.60 -4.52
C PHE A 211 2.23 -5.30 -3.27
N ASP A 212 1.20 -4.72 -2.64
CA ASP A 212 0.52 -5.31 -1.48
C ASP A 212 -0.09 -6.66 -1.81
N GLU A 213 -0.87 -6.73 -2.89
CA GLU A 213 -1.44 -7.96 -3.39
C GLU A 213 -0.36 -8.99 -3.75
N ALA A 214 0.72 -8.58 -4.42
CA ALA A 214 1.81 -9.49 -4.75
C ALA A 214 2.49 -10.11 -3.51
N CYS A 215 2.43 -9.44 -2.37
CA CYS A 215 2.94 -9.95 -1.10
C CYS A 215 1.92 -10.83 -0.36
N SER A 216 0.62 -10.50 -0.41
CA SER A 216 -0.38 -11.20 0.40
C SER A 216 -1.27 -12.20 -0.35
N GLN A 217 -1.67 -11.92 -1.61
CA GLN A 217 -2.55 -12.79 -2.42
C GLN A 217 -2.13 -14.25 -2.46
N PRO A 218 -0.83 -14.58 -2.56
CA PRO A 218 -0.42 -15.96 -2.59
C PRO A 218 -0.96 -16.79 -1.41
N TRP A 219 -1.17 -16.21 -0.23
CA TRP A 219 -1.61 -16.96 0.95
C TRP A 219 -3.04 -17.50 0.82
N TRP A 220 -4.01 -16.69 0.37
CA TRP A 220 -5.38 -17.20 0.17
C TRP A 220 -5.52 -17.99 -1.13
N GLN A 221 -4.80 -17.60 -2.19
CA GLN A 221 -4.76 -18.39 -3.43
C GLN A 221 -4.19 -19.80 -3.17
N LEU A 222 -3.17 -19.94 -2.33
CA LEU A 222 -2.63 -21.25 -1.93
C LEU A 222 -3.65 -22.08 -1.13
N ARG A 223 -4.46 -21.47 -0.26
CA ARG A 223 -5.57 -22.16 0.42
C ARG A 223 -6.60 -22.68 -0.58
N GLU A 224 -6.98 -21.87 -1.56
CA GLU A 224 -7.92 -22.29 -2.61
C GLU A 224 -7.34 -23.44 -3.45
N LEU A 225 -6.08 -23.35 -3.86
CA LEU A 225 -5.40 -24.40 -4.61
C LEU A 225 -5.29 -25.70 -3.81
N ALA A 226 -4.94 -25.61 -2.52
CA ALA A 226 -4.91 -26.76 -1.63
C ALA A 226 -6.30 -27.42 -1.50
N ALA A 227 -7.35 -26.62 -1.29
CA ALA A 227 -8.73 -27.11 -1.22
C ALA A 227 -9.18 -27.78 -2.52
N ARG A 228 -8.90 -27.17 -3.69
CA ARG A 228 -9.20 -27.75 -5.02
C ARG A 228 -8.44 -29.06 -5.26
N ALA A 229 -7.25 -29.21 -4.69
CA ALA A 229 -6.47 -30.43 -4.74
C ALA A 229 -6.86 -31.49 -3.68
N GLY A 230 -7.85 -31.21 -2.83
CA GLY A 230 -8.28 -32.12 -1.75
C GLY A 230 -7.28 -32.21 -0.58
N LEU A 231 -6.39 -31.24 -0.43
CA LEU A 231 -5.41 -31.18 0.66
C LEU A 231 -5.99 -30.44 1.86
N ALA A 232 -6.10 -31.13 2.99
CA ALA A 232 -6.53 -30.54 4.27
C ALA A 232 -5.37 -29.93 5.06
N ALA A 233 -4.47 -29.19 4.38
CA ALA A 233 -3.32 -28.56 5.00
C ALA A 233 -3.65 -27.15 5.49
N PRO A 234 -3.43 -26.81 6.79
CA PRO A 234 -3.63 -25.46 7.27
C PRO A 234 -2.58 -24.52 6.68
N ILE A 235 -3.04 -23.45 6.04
CA ILE A 235 -2.22 -22.35 5.51
C ILE A 235 -2.75 -21.05 6.14
N GLU A 236 -1.88 -20.37 6.87
CA GLU A 236 -2.20 -19.13 7.56
C GLU A 236 -2.21 -17.93 6.60
N MET A 237 -2.94 -16.88 6.95
CA MET A 237 -2.79 -15.56 6.30
C MET A 237 -1.51 -14.89 6.82
N ALA A 238 -0.36 -15.43 6.43
CA ALA A 238 0.93 -15.14 7.06
C ALA A 238 1.67 -13.94 6.45
N CYS A 239 0.98 -13.03 5.78
CA CYS A 239 1.51 -11.74 5.37
C CYS A 239 0.37 -10.72 5.40
N LEU A 240 0.34 -9.88 6.43
CA LEU A 240 -0.49 -8.68 6.44
C LEU A 240 0.16 -7.65 5.51
N ALA A 241 -0.39 -7.46 4.32
CA ALA A 241 0.03 -6.42 3.38
C ALA A 241 -0.98 -5.28 3.36
N VAL A 242 -0.52 -4.05 3.60
CA VAL A 242 -1.37 -2.85 3.67
C VAL A 242 -0.72 -1.72 2.90
N THR A 243 -1.47 -1.11 1.98
CA THR A 243 -1.14 0.19 1.41
C THR A 243 -1.70 1.27 2.32
N VAL A 244 -0.83 2.12 2.87
CA VAL A 244 -1.18 3.20 3.79
C VAL A 244 -1.14 4.53 3.03
N GLU A 245 -2.29 5.16 2.86
CA GLU A 245 -2.42 6.43 2.15
C GLU A 245 -2.37 7.57 3.15
N LEU A 246 -1.21 8.20 3.27
CA LEU A 246 -0.91 9.21 4.28
C LEU A 246 -1.42 10.60 3.87
N ARG A 247 -2.73 10.70 3.64
CA ARG A 247 -3.46 11.94 3.26
C ARG A 247 -3.05 12.40 1.85
N GLY A 248 -2.91 13.70 1.62
CA GLY A 248 -2.58 14.31 0.33
C GLY A 248 -1.08 14.44 0.04
N GLU A 249 -0.71 14.57 -1.24
CA GLU A 249 0.68 14.79 -1.70
C GLU A 249 1.38 15.99 -1.04
N CYS A 250 0.59 17.00 -0.63
CA CYS A 250 1.09 18.21 0.01
C CYS A 250 1.14 18.12 1.56
N ASP A 251 0.67 17.04 2.18
CA ASP A 251 0.66 16.84 3.63
C ASP A 251 2.03 16.36 4.16
N VAL A 252 3.12 16.98 3.65
CA VAL A 252 4.49 16.74 4.10
C VAL A 252 4.77 17.63 5.30
N ASP A 253 4.35 17.14 6.47
CA ASP A 253 4.40 17.87 7.74
C ASP A 253 5.02 17.02 8.85
N HIS A 254 5.79 17.67 9.74
CA HIS A 254 6.49 16.95 10.81
C HIS A 254 5.56 16.42 11.90
N GLU A 255 4.46 17.11 12.22
CA GLU A 255 3.50 16.67 13.23
C GLU A 255 2.73 15.45 12.73
N TYR A 256 2.22 15.50 11.49
CA TYR A 256 1.60 14.33 10.86
C TYR A 256 2.57 13.16 10.79
N ALA A 257 3.77 13.38 10.27
CA ALA A 257 4.69 12.28 10.04
C ALA A 257 5.22 11.65 11.36
N ALA A 258 5.39 12.44 12.42
CA ALA A 258 5.76 11.92 13.74
C ALA A 258 4.61 11.11 14.35
N LYS A 259 3.37 11.61 14.25
CA LYS A 259 2.18 10.91 14.74
C LYS A 259 1.96 9.59 14.03
N ASP A 260 2.05 9.57 12.70
CA ASP A 260 1.85 8.36 11.91
C ASP A 260 2.98 7.34 12.17
N ALA A 261 4.23 7.80 12.37
CA ALA A 261 5.34 6.93 12.76
C ALA A 261 5.13 6.29 14.14
N GLU A 262 4.69 7.05 15.16
CA GLU A 262 4.38 6.47 16.48
C GLU A 262 3.19 5.52 16.41
N ALA A 263 2.14 5.82 15.63
CA ALA A 263 1.02 4.90 15.43
C ALA A 263 1.45 3.55 14.79
N ILE A 264 2.43 3.58 13.88
CA ILE A 264 3.05 2.36 13.36
C ILE A 264 3.80 1.61 14.47
N ILE A 265 4.52 2.31 15.35
CA ILE A 265 5.20 1.69 16.50
C ILE A 265 4.19 1.06 17.46
N ASP A 266 3.10 1.74 17.79
CA ASP A 266 2.02 1.23 18.64
C ASP A 266 1.41 -0.05 18.05
N PHE A 267 1.20 -0.06 16.73
CA PHE A 267 0.77 -1.26 16.01
C PHE A 267 1.80 -2.39 16.10
N LEU A 268 3.10 -2.09 15.94
CA LEU A 268 4.16 -3.09 16.06
C LEU A 268 4.34 -3.61 17.49
N GLN A 269 4.03 -2.81 18.51
CA GLN A 269 3.91 -3.26 19.90
C GLN A 269 2.71 -4.17 20.09
N HIS A 270 1.55 -3.82 19.51
CA HIS A 270 0.35 -4.64 19.56
C HIS A 270 0.59 -6.03 18.92
N ARG A 271 1.40 -6.06 17.86
CA ARG A 271 1.85 -7.29 17.18
C ARG A 271 2.97 -8.03 17.92
N GLY A 272 3.53 -7.46 18.98
CA GLY A 272 4.64 -8.05 19.74
C GLY A 272 5.99 -8.05 19.00
N VAL A 273 6.11 -7.30 17.91
CA VAL A 273 7.39 -7.09 17.18
C VAL A 273 8.30 -6.16 17.99
N ILE A 274 7.70 -5.23 18.73
CA ILE A 274 8.37 -4.30 19.63
C ILE A 274 7.87 -4.58 21.05
N ALA A 275 8.78 -4.57 22.03
CA ALA A 275 8.48 -4.80 23.43
C ALA A 275 7.71 -3.61 24.04
N GLY A 276 7.06 -3.91 25.17
CA GLY A 276 6.17 -2.96 25.87
C GLY A 276 4.71 -3.19 25.52
N ASP A 277 3.84 -2.64 26.35
CA ASP A 277 2.40 -2.70 26.12
C ASP A 277 2.01 -1.63 25.10
N ALA A 278 1.30 -2.03 24.05
CA ALA A 278 0.70 -1.08 23.12
C ALA A 278 -0.35 -0.24 23.86
N PRO A 279 -0.47 1.07 23.55
CA PRO A 279 -1.55 1.88 24.10
C PRO A 279 -2.91 1.31 23.70
N GLU A 280 -3.96 1.64 24.45
CA GLU A 280 -5.32 1.24 24.08
C GLU A 280 -5.67 1.80 22.70
N ALA A 281 -6.04 0.91 21.77
CA ALA A 281 -6.36 1.31 20.41
C ALA A 281 -7.60 2.23 20.40
N PRO A 282 -7.55 3.38 19.70
CA PRO A 282 -8.70 4.25 19.56
C PRO A 282 -9.92 3.53 18.94
N PRO A 283 -11.14 4.09 19.09
CA PRO A 283 -12.29 3.64 18.32
C PRO A 283 -12.01 3.69 16.82
N LEU A 284 -12.39 2.64 16.09
CA LEU A 284 -12.38 2.64 14.64
C LEU A 284 -13.33 3.74 14.16
N ARG A 285 -12.86 4.64 13.28
CA ARG A 285 -13.67 5.77 12.80
C ARG A 285 -14.88 5.31 11.99
N HIS A 286 -14.64 4.38 11.07
CA HIS A 286 -15.66 3.79 10.20
C HIS A 286 -15.34 2.31 9.92
N PRO A 287 -16.36 1.43 9.76
CA PRO A 287 -16.14 0.06 9.33
C PRO A 287 -15.40 -0.04 7.99
N ALA A 288 -14.68 -1.14 7.77
CA ALA A 288 -14.11 -1.41 6.46
C ALA A 288 -15.20 -1.61 5.39
N THR A 289 -14.91 -1.16 4.18
CA THR A 289 -15.83 -1.19 3.03
C THR A 289 -15.21 -1.97 1.87
N PRO A 290 -16.01 -2.63 1.02
CA PRO A 290 -15.47 -3.24 -0.18
C PRO A 290 -14.90 -2.15 -1.10
N LEU A 291 -13.73 -2.37 -1.68
CA LEU A 291 -13.16 -1.50 -2.71
C LEU A 291 -14.10 -1.37 -3.93
N ALA A 292 -14.82 -2.46 -4.24
CA ALA A 292 -15.86 -2.47 -5.26
C ALA A 292 -17.09 -1.60 -4.92
N GLY A 293 -17.17 -1.08 -3.68
CA GLY A 293 -18.16 -0.10 -3.22
C GLY A 293 -17.64 1.34 -3.24
N SER A 294 -16.41 1.59 -3.70
CA SER A 294 -15.90 2.95 -3.88
C SER A 294 -16.54 3.59 -5.11
N GLU A 295 -17.25 4.71 -4.93
CA GLU A 295 -17.82 5.53 -5.98
C GLU A 295 -16.81 6.55 -6.49
N ASP A 296 -16.61 6.60 -7.81
CA ASP A 296 -15.80 7.62 -8.47
C ASP A 296 -16.73 8.69 -9.02
N LEU A 297 -16.56 9.93 -8.58
CA LEU A 297 -17.35 11.07 -9.02
C LEU A 297 -16.63 11.76 -10.16
N LEU A 298 -17.28 11.78 -11.33
CA LEU A 298 -16.68 12.31 -12.56
C LEU A 298 -17.17 13.73 -12.85
N ALA A 299 -16.26 14.58 -13.33
CA ALA A 299 -16.63 15.89 -13.83
C ALA A 299 -17.50 15.77 -15.10
N PRO A 300 -18.73 16.33 -15.13
CA PRO A 300 -19.63 16.18 -16.27
C PRO A 300 -19.18 16.98 -17.50
N HIS A 301 -18.38 18.03 -17.29
CA HIS A 301 -17.77 18.84 -18.33
C HIS A 301 -16.42 19.39 -17.85
N ALA A 302 -15.69 20.04 -18.75
CA ALA A 302 -14.47 20.75 -18.35
C ALA A 302 -14.83 22.02 -17.57
N GLY A 303 -14.03 22.37 -16.57
CA GLY A 303 -14.31 23.55 -15.74
C GLY A 303 -13.48 23.64 -14.47
N VAL A 304 -13.68 24.74 -13.74
CA VAL A 304 -13.09 24.96 -12.42
C VAL A 304 -13.87 24.12 -11.40
N VAL A 305 -13.16 23.37 -10.56
CA VAL A 305 -13.76 22.51 -9.53
C VAL A 305 -13.74 23.24 -8.18
N VAL A 306 -14.91 23.35 -7.55
CA VAL A 306 -15.06 23.89 -6.20
C VAL A 306 -15.63 22.81 -5.30
N TYR A 307 -14.78 22.23 -4.45
CA TYR A 307 -15.19 21.21 -3.49
C TYR A 307 -16.03 21.80 -2.36
N ARG A 308 -17.12 21.11 -2.02
CA ARG A 308 -18.12 21.50 -1.01
C ARG A 308 -18.09 20.61 0.22
N ALA A 309 -17.45 19.44 0.12
CA ALA A 309 -17.18 18.53 1.22
C ALA A 309 -15.67 18.31 1.40
N ALA A 310 -15.24 18.10 2.64
CA ALA A 310 -13.85 17.79 2.97
C ALA A 310 -13.61 16.28 2.97
N ALA A 311 -12.39 15.84 2.63
CA ALA A 311 -11.99 14.46 2.83
C ALA A 311 -12.12 14.07 4.32
N GLY A 312 -12.51 12.82 4.58
CA GLY A 312 -12.90 12.29 5.89
C GLY A 312 -14.37 12.53 6.27
N SER A 313 -15.17 13.23 5.45
CA SER A 313 -16.59 13.47 5.73
C SER A 313 -17.45 12.25 5.41
N LEU A 314 -18.39 11.92 6.30
CA LEU A 314 -19.46 10.95 6.03
C LEU A 314 -20.60 11.67 5.28
N LEU A 315 -20.97 11.14 4.11
CA LEU A 315 -21.98 11.69 3.23
C LEU A 315 -23.16 10.74 3.07
N SER A 316 -24.34 11.31 2.88
CA SER A 316 -25.58 10.60 2.51
C SER A 316 -25.74 10.56 0.98
N PRO A 317 -26.50 9.59 0.44
CA PRO A 317 -26.96 9.64 -0.95
C PRO A 317 -27.57 11.01 -1.30
N GLY A 318 -27.09 11.63 -2.38
CA GLY A 318 -27.51 12.94 -2.86
C GLY A 318 -26.74 14.14 -2.30
N ASP A 319 -25.85 13.94 -1.32
CA ASP A 319 -25.05 15.03 -0.75
C ASP A 319 -24.09 15.62 -1.79
N LEU A 320 -23.96 16.95 -1.78
CA LEU A 320 -23.13 17.72 -2.69
C LEU A 320 -21.65 17.58 -2.33
N VAL A 321 -20.83 17.15 -3.30
CA VAL A 321 -19.38 17.00 -3.13
C VAL A 321 -18.61 18.13 -3.79
N ALA A 322 -18.98 18.55 -4.99
CA ALA A 322 -18.32 19.63 -5.70
C ALA A 322 -19.25 20.34 -6.69
N ASP A 323 -18.91 21.58 -7.02
CA ASP A 323 -19.41 22.27 -8.22
C ASP A 323 -18.34 22.22 -9.32
N VAL A 324 -18.77 22.03 -10.57
CA VAL A 324 -17.93 22.18 -11.77
C VAL A 324 -18.45 23.36 -12.58
N ILE A 325 -17.60 24.37 -12.75
CA ILE A 325 -17.96 25.69 -13.28
C ILE A 325 -17.31 25.91 -14.64
N ASP A 326 -18.13 26.15 -15.67
CA ASP A 326 -17.67 26.61 -16.98
C ASP A 326 -17.88 28.13 -17.11
N PRO A 327 -16.83 28.95 -16.98
CA PRO A 327 -16.94 30.41 -17.05
C PRO A 327 -17.15 30.95 -18.47
N LEU A 328 -17.14 30.10 -19.51
CA LEU A 328 -17.42 30.52 -20.88
C LEU A 328 -18.92 30.48 -21.19
N THR A 329 -19.65 29.58 -20.54
CA THR A 329 -21.11 29.40 -20.71
C THR A 329 -21.91 29.79 -19.47
N ASP A 330 -21.23 30.17 -18.39
CA ASP A 330 -21.78 30.38 -17.04
C ASP A 330 -22.49 29.14 -16.46
N ALA A 331 -22.22 27.95 -16.99
CA ALA A 331 -22.78 26.70 -16.49
C ALA A 331 -22.15 26.30 -15.15
N VAL A 332 -22.98 25.89 -14.20
CA VAL A 332 -22.59 25.34 -12.91
C VAL A 332 -23.26 23.98 -12.75
N SER A 333 -22.47 22.91 -12.73
CA SER A 333 -22.96 21.55 -12.50
C SER A 333 -22.61 21.09 -11.10
N GLN A 334 -23.62 20.63 -10.36
CA GLN A 334 -23.45 20.00 -9.06
C GLN A 334 -23.09 18.53 -9.23
N VAL A 335 -22.04 18.09 -8.54
CA VAL A 335 -21.62 16.69 -8.46
C VAL A 335 -21.92 16.19 -7.06
N CYS A 336 -22.85 15.24 -6.96
CA CYS A 336 -23.28 14.62 -5.71
C CYS A 336 -22.87 13.14 -5.68
N THR A 337 -22.73 12.56 -4.49
CA THR A 337 -22.60 11.10 -4.35
C THR A 337 -23.95 10.43 -4.54
N GLU A 338 -24.01 9.36 -5.32
CA GLU A 338 -25.25 8.59 -5.52
C GLU A 338 -25.51 7.64 -4.35
N ARG A 339 -24.45 7.12 -3.72
CA ARG A 339 -24.54 6.02 -2.74
C ARG A 339 -24.28 6.44 -1.30
N GLY A 340 -23.64 7.59 -1.10
CA GLY A 340 -23.14 7.99 0.21
C GLY A 340 -22.00 7.10 0.69
N GLY A 341 -21.42 7.47 1.84
CA GLY A 341 -20.22 6.84 2.38
C GLY A 341 -19.19 7.87 2.80
N VAL A 342 -17.96 7.42 3.03
CA VAL A 342 -16.86 8.32 3.45
C VAL A 342 -16.19 8.90 2.22
N LEU A 343 -16.27 10.22 2.03
CA LEU A 343 -15.43 10.93 1.04
C LEU A 343 -13.99 10.86 1.51
N TYR A 344 -13.17 9.99 0.94
CA TYR A 344 -11.82 9.74 1.44
C TYR A 344 -10.75 10.47 0.62
N ALA A 345 -10.99 10.70 -0.67
CA ALA A 345 -10.04 11.35 -1.58
C ALA A 345 -10.73 12.27 -2.59
N THR A 346 -9.99 13.28 -3.05
CA THR A 346 -10.38 14.24 -4.08
C THR A 346 -9.19 14.55 -4.98
N SER A 347 -9.45 14.97 -6.22
CA SER A 347 -8.38 15.47 -7.08
C SER A 347 -7.83 16.79 -6.52
N ASP A 348 -6.52 16.93 -6.56
CA ASP A 348 -5.79 18.17 -6.28
C ASP A 348 -5.88 19.18 -7.43
N ARG A 349 -6.38 18.76 -8.60
CA ARG A 349 -6.51 19.61 -9.79
C ARG A 349 -7.68 20.57 -9.63
N PRO A 350 -7.43 21.90 -9.60
CA PRO A 350 -8.52 22.88 -9.54
C PRO A 350 -9.27 23.03 -10.88
N TYR A 351 -8.77 22.41 -11.96
CA TYR A 351 -9.40 22.37 -13.27
C TYR A 351 -9.60 20.92 -13.71
N ALA A 352 -10.84 20.57 -14.04
CA ALA A 352 -11.21 19.27 -14.57
C ALA A 352 -11.42 19.31 -16.08
N THR A 353 -11.11 18.21 -16.74
CA THR A 353 -11.64 17.89 -18.06
C THR A 353 -12.90 17.04 -17.91
N ALA A 354 -13.77 17.00 -18.93
CA ALA A 354 -14.92 16.11 -18.92
C ALA A 354 -14.48 14.65 -18.68
N GLY A 355 -15.16 13.97 -17.76
CA GLY A 355 -14.86 12.59 -17.36
C GLY A 355 -13.66 12.43 -16.41
N LEU A 356 -13.02 13.52 -15.96
CA LEU A 356 -11.99 13.43 -14.93
C LEU A 356 -12.61 12.97 -13.60
N ASP A 357 -12.00 11.98 -12.95
CA ASP A 357 -12.30 11.62 -11.55
C ASP A 357 -11.88 12.76 -10.63
N ILE A 358 -12.85 13.34 -9.92
CA ILE A 358 -12.63 14.47 -9.01
C ILE A 358 -12.78 14.09 -7.54
N ALA A 359 -13.47 13.00 -7.21
CA ALA A 359 -13.68 12.60 -5.82
C ALA A 359 -14.05 11.12 -5.69
N ARG A 360 -13.67 10.51 -4.56
CA ARG A 360 -13.97 9.12 -4.25
C ARG A 360 -14.67 8.96 -2.92
N VAL A 361 -15.76 8.19 -2.93
CA VAL A 361 -16.60 7.94 -1.75
C VAL A 361 -16.65 6.44 -1.47
N ALA A 362 -16.15 6.03 -0.30
CA ALA A 362 -16.14 4.64 0.14
C ALA A 362 -17.52 4.24 0.70
N GLY A 363 -18.26 3.44 -0.08
CA GLY A 363 -19.58 2.91 0.27
C GLY A 363 -19.52 1.44 0.74
N ASP A 364 -20.48 1.05 1.57
CA ASP A 364 -20.56 -0.30 2.18
C ASP A 364 -21.03 -1.40 1.21
N THR A 365 -21.59 -1.03 0.07
CA THR A 365 -22.22 -1.94 -0.88
C THR A 365 -21.40 -2.02 -2.16
N ALA A 366 -20.89 -3.21 -2.48
CA ALA A 366 -20.15 -3.46 -3.72
C ALA A 366 -21.06 -3.32 -4.97
N PHE A 367 -20.60 -2.60 -5.98
CA PHE A 367 -21.30 -2.45 -7.26
C PHE A 367 -20.37 -2.46 -8.49
N LYS A 368 -19.06 -2.23 -8.32
CA LYS A 368 -18.05 -2.38 -9.38
C LYS A 368 -17.72 -3.86 -9.61
N SER A 369 -17.29 -4.19 -10.83
CA SER A 369 -16.75 -5.50 -11.20
C SER A 369 -15.55 -5.37 -12.14
N GLY A 370 -14.71 -6.40 -12.21
CA GLY A 370 -13.48 -6.36 -13.00
C GLY A 370 -12.35 -5.63 -12.27
N LYS A 371 -11.57 -4.81 -13.01
CA LYS A 371 -10.49 -4.00 -12.42
C LYS A 371 -11.09 -2.91 -11.55
N LEU A 372 -10.78 -2.94 -10.25
CA LEU A 372 -11.35 -2.01 -9.28
C LEU A 372 -10.54 -0.70 -9.19
N LEU A 373 -9.25 -0.77 -9.53
CA LEU A 373 -8.37 0.39 -9.61
C LEU A 373 -7.83 0.50 -11.04
N THR A 374 -8.00 1.67 -11.65
CA THR A 374 -7.30 2.03 -12.89
C THR A 374 -5.95 2.64 -12.55
N ALA A 375 -4.90 2.23 -13.28
CA ALA A 375 -3.51 2.62 -13.04
C ALA A 375 -3.27 4.13 -13.18
#